data_AF-A0A3A4W8V2-F1
#
_entry.id   AF-A0A3A4W8V2-F1
#
_cell.length_a   1.000
_cell.length_b   1.000
_cell.length_c   1.000
_cell.angle_alpha   90.00
_cell.angle_beta   90.00
_cell.angle_gamma   90.00
#
_symmetry.space_group_name_H-M   'P 1'
#
loop_
_entity.id
_entity.type
_entity.pdbx_description
1 polymer ?
#
loop_
_entity_poly.entity_id
_entity_poly.type
_entity_poly.pdbx_seq_one_letter_code
_entity_poly.pdbx_strand_id
1 'polypeptide(L)' 'HLRHIQFRKETRWKGWQTRSDYPDMDPKFDCFVESKRNKETGEIETFTRPYEPIVAGDRYKQ' A
#
# COMPACT_ATOMS: atom_id res chain seq x y z
N HIS A 1 -1.58 -8.06 -7.96
CA HIS A 1 -0.38 -7.24 -8.14
C HIS A 1 -0.69 -5.89 -8.80
N LEU A 2 -1.01 -5.83 -10.11
CA LEU A 2 -1.29 -4.56 -10.82
C LEU A 2 -2.33 -3.65 -10.14
N ARG A 3 -3.42 -4.21 -9.62
CA ARG A 3 -4.50 -3.44 -8.97
C ARG A 3 -4.05 -2.72 -7.68
N HIS A 4 -3.17 -3.37 -6.90
CA HIS A 4 -2.63 -2.80 -5.66
C HIS A 4 -1.71 -1.62 -5.95
N ILE A 5 -0.90 -1.73 -7.00
CA ILE A 5 0.04 -0.69 -7.42
C ILE A 5 -0.72 0.49 -7.99
N GLN A 6 -1.76 0.24 -8.81
CA GLN A 6 -2.62 1.30 -9.32
C GLN A 6 -3.32 2.07 -8.19
N PHE A 7 -3.82 1.35 -7.17
CA PHE A 7 -4.48 1.95 -6.00
C PHE A 7 -3.51 2.76 -5.12
N ARG A 8 -2.29 2.25 -4.90
CA ARG A 8 -1.25 2.92 -4.11
C ARG A 8 -0.57 4.01 -4.93
N LYS A 9 -0.99 5.26 -4.73
CA LYS A 9 -0.49 6.44 -5.45
C LYS A 9 0.77 7.02 -4.80
N GLU A 10 1.78 6.18 -4.63
CA GLU A 10 3.10 6.55 -4.10
C GLU A 10 4.19 5.58 -4.60
N THR A 11 5.44 5.95 -4.38
CA THR A 11 6.59 5.06 -4.50
C THR A 11 7.12 4.74 -3.10
N ARG A 12 6.68 3.60 -2.55
CA ARG A 12 7.10 3.16 -1.20
C ARG A 12 8.50 2.55 -1.17
N TRP A 13 8.85 1.80 -2.20
CA TRP A 13 10.12 1.05 -2.27
C TRP A 13 10.89 1.45 -3.51
N LYS A 14 11.61 2.59 -3.41
CA LYS A 14 12.52 3.06 -4.47
C LYS A 14 13.55 1.95 -4.76
N GLY A 15 13.69 1.59 -6.04
CA GLY A 15 14.59 0.51 -6.49
C GLY A 15 13.93 -0.84 -6.72
N TRP A 16 12.72 -1.08 -6.21
CA TRP A 16 11.92 -2.26 -6.54
C TRP A 16 10.82 -1.88 -7.54
N GLN A 17 10.04 -0.86 -7.21
CA GLN A 17 8.98 -0.37 -8.07
C GLN A 17 8.85 1.15 -7.91
N THR A 18 9.15 1.86 -8.98
CA THR A 18 9.04 3.32 -9.04
C THR A 18 7.85 3.71 -9.91
N ARG A 19 6.97 4.55 -9.36
CA ARG A 19 5.88 5.19 -10.09
C ARG A 19 6.32 6.58 -10.53
N SER A 20 6.48 6.79 -11.84
CA SER A 20 6.89 8.11 -12.36
C SER A 20 5.85 9.20 -12.10
N ASP A 21 4.57 8.83 -11.97
CA ASP A 21 3.45 9.73 -11.67
C ASP A 21 3.31 10.03 -10.16
N TYR A 22 3.89 9.19 -9.29
CA TYR A 22 3.94 9.39 -7.84
C TYR A 22 5.31 8.93 -7.29
N PRO A 23 6.38 9.72 -7.50
CA PRO A 23 7.76 9.28 -7.26
C PRO A 23 8.15 9.24 -5.78
N ASP A 24 7.35 9.83 -4.90
CA ASP A 24 7.65 9.96 -3.47
C ASP A 24 6.71 9.14 -2.60
N MET A 25 7.10 8.97 -1.33
CA MET A 25 6.27 8.33 -0.32
C MET A 25 5.19 9.30 0.16
N ASP A 26 3.96 8.81 0.30
CA ASP A 26 2.83 9.57 0.85
C ASP A 26 2.45 8.97 2.22
N PRO A 27 2.47 9.77 3.30
CA PRO A 27 2.04 9.34 4.63
C PRO A 27 0.64 8.72 4.67
N LYS A 28 -0.27 9.08 3.75
CA LYS A 28 -1.61 8.48 3.66
C LYS A 28 -1.58 6.97 3.36
N PHE A 29 -0.52 6.51 2.70
CA PHE A 29 -0.32 5.10 2.38
C PHE A 29 0.60 4.39 3.38
N ASP A 30 0.79 4.98 4.56
CA ASP A 30 1.33 4.27 5.72
C ASP A 30 0.31 3.28 6.32
N CYS A 31 -0.07 2.34 5.49
CA CYS A 31 -1.10 1.37 5.73
C CYS A 31 -0.84 0.15 4.84
N PHE A 32 -1.54 -0.93 5.12
CA PHE A 32 -1.59 -2.08 4.23
C PHE A 32 -2.63 -1.83 3.14
N VAL A 33 -2.27 -2.11 1.88
CA VAL A 33 -3.23 -2.14 0.77
C VAL A 33 -3.58 -3.59 0.54
N GLU A 34 -4.85 -3.92 0.67
CA GLU A 34 -5.39 -5.27 0.50
C GLU A 34 -6.44 -5.28 -0.60
N SER A 35 -6.73 -6.47 -1.12
CA SER A 35 -7.86 -6.64 -2.04
C SER A 35 -8.60 -7.92 -1.75
N LYS A 36 -9.92 -7.89 -1.86
CA LYS A 36 -10.80 -9.06 -1.75
C LYS A 36 -11.60 -9.20 -3.04
N ARG A 37 -11.70 -10.43 -3.54
CA ARG A 37 -12.63 -10.76 -4.63
C ARG A 37 -14.00 -11.07 -4.04
N ASN A 38 -15.02 -10.34 -4.47
CA ASN A 38 -16.41 -10.67 -4.19
C ASN A 38 -16.77 -11.93 -4.98
N LYS A 39 -17.28 -12.96 -4.30
CA LYS A 39 -17.59 -14.26 -4.92
C LYS A 39 -18.89 -14.23 -5.72
N GLU A 40 -19.80 -13.32 -5.39
CA GLU A 40 -21.11 -13.20 -6.01
C GLU A 40 -21.02 -12.39 -7.31
N THR A 41 -20.33 -11.25 -7.28
CA THR A 41 -20.16 -10.38 -8.46
C THR A 41 -18.90 -10.69 -9.26
N GLY A 42 -17.94 -11.39 -8.66
CA GLY A 42 -16.63 -11.64 -9.26
C GLY A 42 -15.67 -10.45 -9.23
N GLU A 43 -16.12 -9.28 -8.76
CA GLU A 43 -15.36 -8.04 -8.72
C GLU A 43 -14.24 -8.06 -7.67
N ILE A 44 -13.19 -7.28 -7.90
CA ILE A 44 -12.06 -7.14 -6.97
C ILE A 44 -12.13 -5.77 -6.32
N GLU A 45 -12.43 -5.75 -5.03
CA GLU A 45 -12.42 -4.56 -4.19
C GLU A 45 -11.01 -4.38 -3.60
N THR A 46 -10.48 -3.16 -3.63
CA THR A 46 -9.18 -2.80 -3.05
C THR A 46 -9.41 -1.77 -1.94
N PHE A 47 -8.80 -1.98 -0.79
CA PHE A 47 -9.01 -1.17 0.41
C PHE A 47 -7.74 -1.06 1.24
N THR A 48 -7.75 -0.16 2.23
CA THR A 48 -6.63 0.05 3.16
C THR A 48 -6.94 -0.51 4.54
N ARG A 49 -5.92 -0.99 5.23
CA ARG A 49 -5.95 -1.28 6.67
C ARG A 49 -4.85 -0.51 7.38
N PRO A 50 -5.14 0.17 8.51
CA PRO A 50 -4.12 0.91 9.23
C PRO A 50 -3.00 -0.03 9.69
N TYR A 51 -1.78 0.49 9.73
CA TYR A 51 -0.66 -0.20 10.34
C TYR A 51 -0.71 0.00 11.87
N GLU A 52 -0.66 -1.10 12.62
CA GLU A 52 -0.62 -1.07 14.09
C GLU A 52 0.75 -1.59 14.58
N PRO A 53 1.59 -0.72 15.15
CA PRO A 53 2.86 -1.13 15.72
C PRO A 53 2.62 -1.93 17.02
N ILE A 54 2.99 -3.21 17.03
CA ILE A 54 2.91 -4.07 18.21
C ILE A 54 4.17 -3.95 19.08
N VAL A 55 5.33 -3.74 18.44
CA VAL A 55 6.62 -3.61 19.11
C VAL A 55 6.93 -2.12 19.31
N ALA A 56 7.34 -1.75 20.51
CA ALA A 56 7.78 -0.40 20.82
C ALA A 56 9.10 -0.08 20.09
N GLY A 57 9.15 1.07 19.41
CA GLY A 57 10.33 1.54 18.69
C GLY A 57 9.97 2.48 17.55
N ASP A 58 10.93 3.30 17.13
CA ASP A 58 10.80 4.07 15.90
C ASP A 58 11.30 3.21 14.74
N ARG A 59 10.38 2.68 13.93
CA ARG A 59 10.71 1.82 12.80
C ARG A 59 11.48 2.52 11.67
N TYR A 60 11.63 3.84 11.73
CA TYR A 60 12.43 4.61 10.79
C TYR A 60 13.86 4.88 11.29
N LYS A 61 14.15 4.54 12.55
CA LYS A 61 15.51 4.58 13.09
C LYS A 61 16.11 3.18 12.99
N GLN A 62 17.19 3.06 12.22
CA GLN A 62 18.09 1.90 12.25
C GLN A 62 19.04 2.01 13.44
#